data_AF-A0AB39S0Z4-F1
#
_entry.id   AF-A0AB39S0Z4-F1
#
_cell.length_a   1.000
_cell.length_b   1.000
_cell.length_c   1.000
_cell.angle_alpha   90.00
_cell.angle_beta   90.00
_cell.angle_gamma   90.00
#
_symmetry.space_group_name_H-M   'P 1'
#
loop_
_entity.id
_entity.type
_entity.pdbx_description
1 polymer ?
#
loop_
_entity_poly.entity_id
_entity_poly.type
_entity_poly.pdbx_seq_one_letter_code
_entity_poly.pdbx_strand_id
1 'polypeptide(L)'
;MQITGLVVSAIALLVSGVAVRYTTRTDKRDVFLKLHETLISPELQRGRRVLFDLYRRQGVVEDLRQEDYELANRALAALDVAAYYCEKKYVSEQDFLDLWAPALGRLKYAAAPFIEHRDGMFPGIPVWPHYRRLASQAELRLTSSGVAASVLSDRNL
;
A
#
# COMPACT_ATOMS: atom_id res chain seq x y z
N MET A 1 -43.20 -36.00 -2.50
CA MET A 1 -42.37 -35.61 -1.33
C MET A 1 -40.87 -35.45 -1.62
N GLN A 2 -40.29 -36.06 -2.67
CA GLN A 2 -38.83 -35.90 -2.94
C GLN A 2 -38.45 -34.56 -3.60
N ILE A 3 -39.32 -34.00 -4.44
CA ILE A 3 -39.06 -32.74 -5.19
C ILE A 3 -38.97 -31.53 -4.24
N THR A 4 -39.80 -31.49 -3.20
CA THR A 4 -39.80 -30.39 -2.21
C THR A 4 -38.50 -30.32 -1.43
N GLY A 5 -37.91 -31.46 -1.05
CA GLY A 5 -36.61 -31.49 -0.37
C GLY A 5 -35.45 -31.03 -1.24
N LEU A 6 -35.48 -31.38 -2.54
CA LEU A 6 -34.47 -30.95 -3.52
C LEU A 6 -34.51 -29.43 -3.72
N VAL A 7 -35.71 -28.86 -3.87
CA VAL A 7 -35.91 -27.41 -4.07
C VAL A 7 -35.47 -26.63 -2.83
N VAL A 8 -35.83 -27.08 -1.63
CA VAL A 8 -35.42 -26.42 -0.37
C VAL A 8 -33.90 -26.45 -0.21
N SER A 9 -33.26 -27.58 -0.52
CA SER A 9 -31.79 -27.71 -0.44
C SER A 9 -31.08 -26.82 -1.46
N ALA A 10 -31.58 -26.74 -2.69
CA ALA A 10 -31.03 -25.87 -3.72
C ALA A 10 -31.15 -24.38 -3.34
N ILE A 11 -32.30 -23.97 -2.80
CA ILE A 11 -32.49 -22.60 -2.30
C ILE A 11 -31.53 -22.32 -1.13
N ALA A 12 -31.40 -23.24 -0.18
CA ALA A 12 -30.50 -23.07 0.96
C ALA A 12 -29.03 -22.92 0.51
N LEU A 13 -28.58 -23.68 -0.49
CA LEU A 13 -27.24 -23.55 -1.07
C LEU A 13 -27.03 -22.20 -1.77
N LEU A 14 -28.03 -21.74 -2.52
CA LEU A 14 -27.98 -20.42 -3.15
C LEU A 14 -27.92 -19.29 -2.12
N VAL A 15 -28.78 -19.33 -1.10
CA VAL A 15 -28.79 -18.35 -0.01
C VAL A 15 -27.45 -18.35 0.73
N SER A 16 -26.89 -19.53 1.03
CA SER A 16 -25.60 -19.66 1.69
C SER A 16 -24.46 -19.11 0.84
N GLY A 17 -24.45 -19.41 -0.46
CA GLY A 17 -23.45 -18.89 -1.39
C GLY A 17 -23.50 -17.36 -1.51
N VAL A 18 -24.71 -16.80 -1.58
CA VAL A 18 -24.91 -15.34 -1.61
C VAL A 18 -24.47 -14.70 -0.30
N ALA A 19 -24.81 -15.30 0.85
CA ALA A 19 -24.40 -14.80 2.17
C ALA A 19 -22.88 -14.79 2.31
N VAL A 20 -22.19 -15.90 1.99
CA VAL A 20 -20.71 -15.97 2.04
C VAL A 20 -20.07 -14.92 1.11
N ARG A 21 -20.62 -14.74 -0.09
CA ARG A 21 -20.13 -13.74 -1.04
C ARG A 21 -20.34 -12.31 -0.52
N TYR A 22 -21.45 -12.05 0.17
CA TYR A 22 -21.72 -10.75 0.77
C TYR A 22 -20.78 -10.47 1.93
N THR A 23 -20.65 -11.41 2.88
CA THR A 23 -19.77 -11.26 4.05
C THR A 23 -18.32 -11.05 3.63
N THR A 24 -17.81 -11.86 2.72
CA THR A 24 -16.43 -11.72 2.21
C THR A 24 -16.17 -10.38 1.51
N ARG A 25 -17.18 -9.77 0.89
CA ARG A 25 -17.05 -8.43 0.29
C ARG A 25 -17.05 -7.33 1.35
N THR A 26 -17.94 -7.43 2.33
CA THR A 26 -18.00 -6.48 3.44
C THR A 26 -16.71 -6.50 4.25
N ASP A 27 -16.19 -7.70 4.58
CA ASP A 27 -14.95 -7.86 5.33
C ASP A 27 -13.76 -7.21 4.60
N LYS A 28 -13.65 -7.40 3.28
CA LYS A 28 -12.58 -6.79 2.47
C LYS A 28 -12.67 -5.27 2.44
N ARG A 29 -13.88 -4.72 2.34
CA ARG A 29 -14.10 -3.27 2.38
C ARG A 29 -13.70 -2.70 3.73
N ASP A 30 -14.09 -3.35 4.81
CA ASP A 30 -13.79 -2.89 6.18
C ASP A 30 -12.28 -2.97 6.46
N VAL A 31 -11.60 -4.01 5.97
CA VAL A 31 -10.12 -4.09 6.01
C VAL A 31 -9.48 -2.95 5.21
N PHE A 32 -9.97 -2.67 4.00
CA PHE A 32 -9.46 -1.56 3.19
C PHE A 32 -9.66 -0.20 3.87
N LEU A 33 -10.82 0.06 4.46
CA LEU A 33 -11.12 1.30 5.17
C LEU A 33 -10.19 1.48 6.37
N LYS A 34 -10.04 0.46 7.23
CA LYS A 34 -9.12 0.51 8.37
C LYS A 34 -7.68 0.74 7.95
N LEU A 35 -7.25 0.10 6.87
CA LEU A 35 -5.92 0.30 6.30
C LEU A 35 -5.75 1.74 5.81
N HIS A 36 -6.73 2.27 5.07
CA HIS A 36 -6.72 3.64 4.59
C HIS A 36 -6.64 4.64 5.76
N GLU A 37 -7.52 4.52 6.76
CA GLU A 37 -7.53 5.34 7.97
C GLU A 37 -6.18 5.33 8.69
N THR A 38 -5.57 4.15 8.82
CA THR A 38 -4.23 4.01 9.39
C THR A 38 -3.20 4.76 8.57
N LEU A 39 -3.17 4.55 7.25
CA LEU A 39 -2.20 5.15 6.33
C LEU A 39 -2.31 6.68 6.22
N ILE A 40 -3.50 7.24 6.45
CA ILE A 40 -3.71 8.69 6.53
C ILE A 40 -3.57 9.25 7.94
N SER A 41 -3.21 8.45 8.94
CA SER A 41 -2.97 8.98 10.28
C SER A 41 -1.89 10.07 10.27
N PRO A 42 -1.98 11.09 11.15
CA PRO A 42 -1.01 12.19 11.18
C PRO A 42 0.44 11.71 11.35
N GLU A 43 0.64 10.63 12.09
CA GLU A 43 1.96 10.05 12.31
C GLU A 43 2.57 9.50 11.02
N LEU A 44 1.85 8.67 10.26
CA LEU A 44 2.36 8.12 9.00
C LEU A 44 2.47 9.19 7.91
N GLN A 45 1.59 10.20 7.92
CA GLN A 45 1.74 11.37 7.05
C GLN A 45 3.04 12.14 7.35
N ARG A 46 3.36 12.37 8.63
CA ARG A 46 4.63 13.01 9.03
C ARG A 46 5.84 12.16 8.63
N GLY A 47 5.79 10.85 8.83
CA GLY A 47 6.88 9.96 8.39
C GLY A 47 7.14 10.02 6.89
N ARG A 48 6.08 10.04 6.05
CA ARG A 48 6.26 10.27 4.60
C ARG A 48 6.84 11.65 4.30
N ARG A 49 6.44 12.69 5.05
CA ARG A 49 6.99 14.04 4.88
C ARG A 49 8.50 14.08 5.17
N VAL A 50 8.97 13.38 6.19
CA VAL A 50 10.41 13.24 6.48
C VAL A 50 11.16 12.71 5.26
N LEU A 51 10.64 11.65 4.62
CA LEU A 51 11.25 11.06 3.41
C LEU A 51 11.28 12.07 2.24
N PHE A 52 10.20 12.81 2.03
CA PHE A 52 10.17 13.87 1.01
C PHE A 52 11.15 15.01 1.31
N ASP A 53 11.23 15.44 2.57
CA ASP A 53 12.16 16.50 2.97
C ASP A 53 13.63 16.07 2.85
N LEU A 54 13.93 14.81 3.20
CA LEU A 54 15.24 14.20 2.99
C LEU A 54 15.63 14.22 1.50
N TYR A 55 14.73 13.74 0.63
CA TYR A 55 14.95 13.71 -0.81
C TYR A 55 15.15 15.10 -1.41
N ARG A 56 14.25 16.04 -1.09
CA ARG A 56 14.29 17.42 -1.58
C ARG A 56 15.58 18.16 -1.23
N ARG A 57 16.08 17.95 -0.01
CA ARG A 57 17.31 18.60 0.47
C ARG A 57 18.57 17.88 0.04
N GLN A 58 18.46 16.76 -0.68
CA GLN A 58 19.57 15.85 -0.95
C GLN A 58 20.31 15.48 0.34
N GLY A 59 19.56 15.30 1.43
CA GLY A 59 20.10 15.05 2.76
C GLY A 59 20.58 13.61 2.93
N VAL A 60 21.33 13.39 4.00
CA VAL A 60 21.88 12.08 4.38
C VAL A 60 21.03 11.50 5.51
N VAL A 61 20.77 10.19 5.49
CA VAL A 61 19.84 9.53 6.43
C VAL A 61 20.36 9.60 7.86
N GLU A 62 21.68 9.53 8.01
CA GLU A 62 22.43 9.61 9.26
C GLU A 62 22.28 10.97 9.97
N ASP A 63 21.91 12.03 9.24
CA ASP A 63 21.66 13.36 9.81
C ASP A 63 20.24 13.52 10.37
N LEU A 64 19.36 12.53 10.17
CA LEU A 64 18.02 12.56 10.72
C LEU A 64 18.06 12.47 12.24
N ARG A 65 17.23 13.28 12.90
CA ARG A 65 16.93 13.09 14.32
C ARG A 65 16.30 11.72 14.52
N GLN A 66 16.57 11.08 15.64
CA GLN A 66 16.05 9.75 15.95
C GLN A 66 14.52 9.65 15.76
N GLU A 67 13.77 10.66 16.23
CA GLU A 67 12.31 10.71 16.06
C GLU A 67 11.88 10.73 14.58
N ASP A 68 12.58 11.49 13.74
CA ASP A 68 12.28 11.60 12.31
C ASP A 68 12.62 10.29 11.59
N TYR A 69 13.73 9.64 11.97
CA TYR A 69 14.10 8.32 11.49
C TYR A 69 13.03 7.26 11.83
N GLU A 70 12.57 7.24 13.08
CA GLU A 70 11.54 6.30 13.54
C GLU A 70 10.20 6.51 12.81
N LEU A 71 9.81 7.76 12.57
CA LEU A 71 8.62 8.11 11.79
C LEU A 71 8.72 7.65 10.33
N ALA A 72 9.86 7.91 9.67
CA ALA A 72 10.12 7.47 8.31
C ALA A 72 10.08 5.93 8.19
N ASN A 73 10.76 5.23 9.11
CA ASN A 73 10.75 3.78 9.20
C ASN A 73 9.33 3.22 9.41
N ARG A 74 8.55 3.82 10.33
CA ARG A 74 7.17 3.41 10.59
C ARG A 74 6.27 3.61 9.37
N ALA A 75 6.43 4.71 8.64
CA ALA A 75 5.67 4.98 7.42
C ALA A 75 5.91 3.92 6.33
N LEU A 76 7.17 3.52 6.11
CA LEU A 76 7.51 2.48 5.15
C LEU A 76 7.05 1.09 5.60
N ALA A 77 7.22 0.76 6.88
CA ALA A 77 6.72 -0.51 7.43
C ALA A 77 5.19 -0.65 7.29
N ALA A 78 4.43 0.42 7.55
CA ALA A 78 2.98 0.41 7.39
C ALA A 78 2.56 0.23 5.92
N LEU A 79 3.28 0.86 4.98
CA LEU A 79 3.04 0.69 3.55
C LEU A 79 3.44 -0.71 3.05
N ASP A 80 4.46 -1.32 3.65
CA ASP A 80 4.84 -2.72 3.35
C ASP A 80 3.75 -3.70 3.80
N VAL A 81 3.17 -3.48 4.99
CA VAL A 81 2.00 -4.25 5.46
C VAL A 81 0.80 -4.06 4.52
N ALA A 82 0.53 -2.82 4.07
CA ALA A 82 -0.52 -2.55 3.10
C ALA A 82 -0.30 -3.33 1.78
N ALA A 83 0.94 -3.34 1.29
CA ALA A 83 1.32 -4.07 0.09
C ALA A 83 1.26 -5.60 0.27
N TYR A 84 1.59 -6.11 1.45
CA TYR A 84 1.40 -7.50 1.82
C TYR A 84 -0.09 -7.88 1.78
N TYR A 85 -0.98 -7.02 2.28
CA TYR A 85 -2.43 -7.26 2.28
C TYR A 85 -3.01 -7.28 0.86
N CYS A 86 -2.47 -6.46 -0.04
CA CYS A 86 -2.77 -6.51 -1.47
C CYS A 86 -2.32 -7.84 -2.09
N GLU A 87 -1.09 -8.28 -1.79
CA GLU A 87 -0.54 -9.55 -2.28
C GLU A 87 -1.40 -10.75 -1.87
N LYS A 88 -1.85 -10.76 -0.61
CA LYS A 88 -2.68 -11.83 -0.06
C LYS A 88 -4.16 -11.71 -0.45
N LYS A 89 -4.52 -10.73 -1.29
CA LYS A 89 -5.89 -10.48 -1.78
C LYS A 89 -6.91 -10.21 -0.67
N TYR A 90 -6.43 -9.80 0.51
CA TYR A 90 -7.25 -9.25 1.59
C TYR A 90 -7.76 -7.87 1.20
N VAL A 91 -6.95 -7.12 0.46
CA VAL A 91 -7.31 -5.87 -0.20
C VAL A 91 -7.14 -6.06 -1.71
N SER A 92 -8.05 -5.47 -2.50
CA SER A 92 -7.90 -5.41 -3.96
C SER A 92 -6.71 -4.51 -4.30
N GLU A 93 -5.67 -5.05 -4.94
CA GLU A 93 -4.53 -4.25 -5.39
C GLU A 93 -4.97 -3.17 -6.38
N GLN A 94 -5.95 -3.48 -7.23
CA GLN A 94 -6.51 -2.51 -8.18
C GLN A 94 -7.13 -1.32 -7.45
N ASP A 95 -8.07 -1.58 -6.52
CA ASP A 95 -8.77 -0.52 -5.77
C ASP A 95 -7.77 0.27 -4.92
N PHE A 96 -6.76 -0.40 -4.37
CA PHE A 96 -5.70 0.27 -3.62
C PHE A 96 -4.88 1.19 -4.52
N LEU A 97 -4.44 0.74 -5.69
CA LEU A 97 -3.66 1.54 -6.64
C LEU A 97 -4.49 2.65 -7.29
N ASP A 98 -5.80 2.47 -7.48
CA ASP A 98 -6.71 3.52 -7.93
C ASP A 98 -6.63 4.74 -7.01
N LEU A 99 -6.52 4.51 -5.69
CA LEU A 99 -6.44 5.57 -4.69
C LEU A 99 -4.99 6.02 -4.40
N TRP A 100 -4.06 5.08 -4.27
CA TRP A 100 -2.74 5.34 -3.71
C TRP A 100 -1.61 5.44 -4.74
N ALA A 101 -1.83 5.12 -6.01
CA ALA A 101 -0.75 5.16 -7.01
C ALA A 101 -0.02 6.52 -7.09
N PRO A 102 -0.70 7.69 -7.08
CA PRO A 102 -0.01 8.99 -7.10
C PRO A 102 0.89 9.24 -5.89
N ALA A 103 0.52 8.74 -4.71
CA ALA A 103 1.32 8.87 -3.50
C ALA A 103 2.51 7.90 -3.51
N LEU A 104 2.26 6.65 -3.88
CA LEU A 104 3.30 5.61 -3.96
C LEU A 104 4.34 5.91 -5.03
N GLY A 105 3.92 6.37 -6.21
CA GLY A 105 4.82 6.69 -7.31
C GLY A 105 5.82 7.79 -6.96
N ARG A 106 5.36 8.85 -6.28
CA ARG A 106 6.24 9.91 -5.78
C ARG A 106 7.13 9.43 -4.63
N LEU A 107 6.54 8.69 -3.68
CA LEU A 107 7.26 8.21 -2.52
C LEU A 107 8.35 7.18 -2.89
N LYS A 108 8.18 6.42 -3.98
CA LYS A 108 9.19 5.48 -4.48
C LYS A 108 10.58 6.12 -4.56
N TYR A 109 10.65 7.33 -5.11
CA TYR A 109 11.89 8.08 -5.27
C TYR A 109 12.33 8.72 -3.96
N ALA A 110 11.40 9.36 -3.25
CA ALA A 110 11.71 10.03 -2.00
C ALA A 110 12.23 9.08 -0.90
N ALA A 111 11.73 7.84 -0.90
CA ALA A 111 12.14 6.82 0.05
C ALA A 111 13.43 6.09 -0.34
N ALA A 112 13.90 6.22 -1.59
CA ALA A 112 15.02 5.44 -2.10
C ALA A 112 16.30 5.58 -1.25
N PRO A 113 16.74 6.79 -0.84
CA PRO A 113 17.93 6.94 0.01
C PRO A 113 17.80 6.24 1.37
N PHE A 114 16.61 6.35 2.00
CA PHE A 114 16.34 5.71 3.28
C PHE A 114 16.34 4.17 3.16
N ILE A 115 15.76 3.66 2.09
CA ILE A 115 15.69 2.24 1.80
C ILE A 115 17.09 1.66 1.53
N GLU A 116 17.91 2.37 0.75
CA GLU A 116 19.29 1.97 0.46
C GLU A 116 20.15 1.95 1.73
N HIS A 117 20.05 2.98 2.57
CA HIS A 117 20.70 3.00 3.88
C HIS A 117 20.29 1.79 4.74
N ARG A 118 19.00 1.45 4.76
CA ARG A 118 18.48 0.28 5.50
C ARG A 118 18.94 -1.06 4.92
N ASP A 119 19.02 -1.20 3.60
CA ASP A 119 19.57 -2.39 2.94
C ASP A 119 21.06 -2.58 3.30
N GLY A 120 21.81 -1.49 3.41
CA GLY A 120 23.22 -1.50 3.81
C GLY A 120 23.45 -2.02 5.24
N MET A 121 22.48 -1.85 6.14
CA MET A 121 22.55 -2.37 7.51
C MET A 121 22.40 -3.91 7.58
N PHE A 122 21.66 -4.51 6.65
CA PHE A 122 21.39 -5.95 6.63
C PHE A 122 21.63 -6.53 5.23
N PRO A 123 22.90 -6.70 4.82
CA PRO A 123 23.24 -7.19 3.50
C PRO A 123 22.56 -8.54 3.19
N GLY A 124 21.91 -8.62 2.03
CA GLY A 124 21.27 -9.84 1.52
C GLY A 124 19.80 -10.03 1.89
N ILE A 125 19.21 -9.18 2.74
CA ILE A 125 17.78 -9.21 3.07
C ILE A 125 17.15 -7.86 2.68
N PRO A 126 16.38 -7.79 1.56
CA PRO A 126 15.81 -6.52 1.12
C PRO A 126 14.78 -6.01 2.13
N VAL A 127 14.92 -4.77 2.57
CA VAL A 127 13.89 -4.16 3.44
C VAL A 127 12.63 -3.82 2.65
N TRP A 128 11.48 -4.13 3.24
CA TRP A 128 10.13 -3.85 2.71
C TRP A 128 9.89 -4.30 1.26
N PRO A 129 10.04 -5.61 0.98
CA PRO A 129 9.94 -6.14 -0.38
C PRO A 129 8.54 -5.93 -0.99
N HIS A 130 7.48 -5.97 -0.19
CA HIS A 130 6.11 -5.83 -0.69
C HIS A 130 5.84 -4.38 -1.11
N TYR A 131 6.29 -3.41 -0.31
CA TYR A 131 6.23 -1.99 -0.65
C TYR A 131 6.92 -1.71 -1.97
N ARG A 132 8.16 -2.21 -2.18
CA ARG A 132 8.91 -1.96 -3.42
C ARG A 132 8.19 -2.48 -4.65
N ARG A 133 7.60 -3.68 -4.56
CA ARG A 133 6.79 -4.23 -5.66
C ARG A 133 5.59 -3.33 -5.92
N LEU A 134 4.82 -2.97 -4.89
CA LEU A 134 3.62 -2.17 -5.04
C LEU A 134 3.93 -0.75 -5.57
N ALA A 135 5.01 -0.13 -5.11
CA ALA A 135 5.45 1.17 -5.60
C ALA A 135 5.86 1.13 -7.09
N SER A 136 6.44 0.01 -7.54
CA SER A 136 6.72 -0.21 -8.97
C SER A 136 5.45 -0.39 -9.79
N GLN A 137 4.45 -1.12 -9.27
CA GLN A 137 3.13 -1.23 -9.92
C GLN A 137 2.41 0.12 -10.00
N ALA A 138 2.51 0.93 -8.94
CA ALA A 138 1.96 2.29 -8.93
C ALA A 138 2.57 3.16 -10.06
N GLU A 139 3.89 3.12 -10.23
CA GLU A 139 4.57 3.84 -11.31
C GLU A 139 4.15 3.35 -12.70
N LEU A 140 4.10 2.03 -12.91
CA LEU A 140 3.64 1.44 -14.16
C LEU A 140 2.22 1.89 -14.50
N ARG A 141 1.33 1.91 -13.51
CA ARG A 141 -0.05 2.39 -13.65
C ARG A 141 -0.12 3.87 -14.02
N LEU A 142 0.66 4.73 -13.38
CA LEU A 142 0.69 6.16 -13.70
C LEU A 142 1.21 6.41 -15.12
N THR A 143 2.20 5.60 -15.54
CA THR A 143 2.78 5.67 -16.89
C THR A 143 1.78 5.20 -17.95
N SER A 144 1.10 4.08 -17.73
CA SER A 144 0.10 3.56 -18.67
C SER A 144 -1.15 4.44 -18.76
N SER A 145 -1.46 5.20 -17.72
CA SER A 145 -2.60 6.12 -17.70
C SER A 145 -2.31 7.50 -18.35
N GLY A 146 -1.10 7.72 -18.88
CA GLY A 146 -0.69 9.02 -19.46
C GLY A 146 -0.47 10.14 -18.43
N VAL A 147 -0.56 9.82 -17.13
CA VAL A 147 -0.38 10.76 -16.01
C VAL A 147 1.10 10.98 -15.67
N ALA A 148 2.00 10.18 -16.26
CA ALA A 148 3.45 10.22 -16.03
C ALA A 148 4.08 11.61 -16.22
N ALA A 149 3.58 12.44 -17.14
CA ALA A 149 4.25 13.70 -17.48
C ALA A 149 4.18 14.77 -16.36
N SER A 150 3.12 14.83 -15.55
CA SER A 150 3.02 15.85 -14.49
C SER A 150 3.54 15.36 -13.14
N VAL A 151 3.30 14.08 -12.80
CA VAL A 151 3.70 13.50 -11.50
C VAL A 151 5.20 13.17 -11.44
N LEU A 152 5.84 12.88 -12.58
CA LEU A 152 7.28 12.68 -12.68
C LEU A 152 8.04 13.96 -13.11
N SER A 153 7.37 15.02 -13.56
CA SER A 153 8.03 16.30 -13.91
C SER A 153 8.40 17.14 -12.68
N ASP A 154 7.84 16.85 -11.51
CA ASP A 154 8.27 17.42 -10.22
C ASP A 154 9.63 16.86 -9.73
N ARG A 155 10.39 16.19 -10.61
CA ARG A 155 11.79 15.76 -10.41
C ARG A 155 12.78 16.91 -10.12
N ASN A 156 12.32 18.17 -10.17
CA ASN A 156 13.11 19.38 -9.97
C ASN A 156 12.73 20.17 -8.70
N LEU A 157 11.99 19.58 -7.74
CA LEU A 157 11.68 20.22 -6.46
C LEU A 157 12.55 19.70 -5.31
#